data_AF-A0A1M6NZW9-F1
#
_entry.id   AF-A0A1M6NZW9-F1
#
_cell.length_a   1.000
_cell.length_b   1.000
_cell.length_c   1.000
_cell.angle_alpha   90.00
_cell.angle_beta   90.00
_cell.angle_gamma   90.00
#
_symmetry.space_group_name_H-M   'P 1'
#
loop_
_entity.id
_entity.type
_entity.pdbx_description
1 polymer ?
#
loop_
_entity_poly.entity_id
_entity_poly.type
_entity_poly.pdbx_seq_one_letter_code
_entity_poly.pdbx_strand_id
1 'polypeptide(L)'
;MHRSLELTVPPTVTESLCQQLVELDDVISVSVLPGASRKPPGDITTVQVLNRGADEVLRRAGAAVPKPEDLWVSTTELSSIIAPAEGEKILNDKDEAIWEEVEAGLRHQGRPTPNYVALMALGGIMAAVGLVSEPVPQAVAFIASSIIAPGFEPIAALPMGVVLKRWHVVWRGLRSTLIGYFLFILTAGLTMWLLVASGESSATELMANPEVHSISQPTLKSLLVSACGAAAGIVIIAAYRRSVIAGALIALILMPAAALIGAGVAVGISSLAVEGLIRFGIDVAFVLVLGFIIFYSKQKILHRRRPLE
;
A
#
# COMPACT_ATOMS: atom_id res chain seq x y z
N MET A 1 -9.52 11.33 9.25
CA MET A 1 -8.60 11.48 10.41
C MET A 1 -7.75 12.71 10.20
N HIS A 2 -7.79 13.68 11.11
CA HIS A 2 -7.09 14.97 10.95
C HIS A 2 -5.59 14.82 11.18
N ARG A 3 -4.80 15.88 10.90
CA ARG A 3 -3.34 15.81 10.94
C ARG A 3 -2.73 16.90 11.80
N SER A 4 -1.65 16.51 12.47
CA SER A 4 -0.66 17.41 13.05
C SER A 4 0.58 17.38 12.17
N LEU A 5 0.92 18.52 11.58
CA LEU A 5 2.17 18.71 10.85
C LEU A 5 3.16 19.44 11.76
N GLU A 6 4.32 18.86 11.99
CA GLU A 6 5.43 19.49 12.67
C GLU A 6 6.47 19.89 11.64
N LEU A 7 6.69 21.20 11.50
CA LEU A 7 7.62 21.79 10.55
C LEU A 7 8.83 22.31 11.33
N THR A 8 10.04 21.94 10.93
CA THR A 8 11.25 22.68 11.33
C THR A 8 11.67 23.57 10.18
N VAL A 9 11.74 24.88 10.42
CA VAL A 9 12.13 25.89 9.42
C VAL A 9 13.18 26.86 9.98
N PRO A 10 13.94 27.54 9.11
CA PRO A 10 14.87 28.60 9.54
C PRO A 10 14.13 29.75 10.23
N PRO A 11 14.70 30.36 11.29
CA PRO A 11 14.06 31.47 12.00
C PRO A 11 13.72 32.68 11.12
N THR A 12 14.42 32.85 10.00
CA THR A 12 14.22 33.95 9.05
C THR A 12 12.87 33.89 8.32
N VAL A 13 12.25 32.71 8.23
CA VAL A 13 11.00 32.51 7.48
C VAL A 13 9.80 32.21 8.38
N THR A 14 10.04 31.93 9.67
CA THR A 14 9.02 31.49 10.63
C THR A 14 7.83 32.44 10.70
N GLU A 15 8.07 33.73 10.89
CA GLU A 15 7.00 34.72 11.07
C GLU A 15 6.14 34.87 9.81
N SER A 16 6.79 35.01 8.65
CA SER A 16 6.08 35.11 7.37
C SER A 16 5.28 33.84 7.05
N LEU A 17 5.82 32.65 7.37
CA LEU A 17 5.10 31.39 7.15
C LEU A 17 3.89 31.31 8.07
N CYS A 18 4.06 31.64 9.36
CA CYS A 18 2.96 31.60 10.32
C CYS A 18 1.81 32.53 9.92
N GLN A 19 2.10 33.74 9.46
CA GLN A 19 1.08 34.66 8.97
C GLN A 19 0.29 34.04 7.80
N GLN A 20 0.99 33.45 6.83
CA GLN A 20 0.33 32.77 5.72
C GLN A 20 -0.49 31.55 6.16
N LEU A 21 -0.05 30.81 7.18
CA LEU A 21 -0.78 29.62 7.64
C LEU A 21 -2.02 29.96 8.45
N VAL A 22 -2.00 31.04 9.23
CA VAL A 22 -3.16 31.52 10.00
C VAL A 22 -4.30 31.99 9.08
N GLU A 23 -3.97 32.46 7.87
CA GLU A 23 -4.97 32.86 6.87
C GLU A 23 -5.70 31.68 6.22
N LEU A 24 -5.28 30.43 6.46
CA LEU A 24 -5.92 29.25 5.88
C LEU A 24 -7.10 28.80 6.74
N ASP A 25 -8.31 28.83 6.16
CA ASP A 25 -9.55 28.40 6.82
C ASP A 25 -9.54 26.95 7.35
N ASP A 26 -8.69 26.09 6.75
CA ASP A 26 -8.54 24.67 7.08
C ASP A 26 -7.52 24.41 8.20
N VAL A 27 -6.78 25.43 8.62
CA VAL A 27 -5.83 25.36 9.74
C VAL A 27 -6.58 25.69 11.03
N ILE A 28 -6.60 24.73 11.95
CA ILE A 28 -7.31 24.84 13.22
C ILE A 28 -6.42 25.52 14.28
N SER A 29 -5.13 25.22 14.28
CA SER A 29 -4.18 25.90 15.15
C SER A 29 -2.77 25.90 14.58
N VAL A 30 -2.03 26.95 14.92
CA VAL A 30 -0.59 27.10 14.66
C VAL A 30 0.09 27.41 15.99
N SER A 31 1.21 26.77 16.26
CA SER A 31 2.04 27.02 17.44
C SER A 31 3.51 27.04 17.05
N VAL A 32 4.28 27.94 17.65
CA VAL A 32 5.70 28.16 17.31
C VAL A 32 6.54 28.06 18.57
N LEU A 33 7.64 27.32 18.48
CA LEU A 33 8.69 27.22 19.49
C LEU A 33 10.02 27.71 18.88
N PRO A 34 10.39 28.99 19.10
CA PRO A 34 11.61 29.56 18.55
C PRO A 34 12.87 28.86 19.06
N GLY A 35 13.79 28.54 18.15
CA GLY A 35 15.09 27.93 18.45
C GLY A 35 15.03 26.58 19.16
N ALA A 36 13.88 25.89 19.11
CA ALA A 36 13.67 24.63 19.84
C ALA A 36 14.35 23.43 19.15
N SER A 37 14.49 23.45 17.81
CA SER A 37 15.14 22.36 17.09
C SER A 37 16.65 22.52 17.05
N ARG A 38 17.37 21.43 17.34
CA ARG A 38 18.85 21.37 17.31
C ARG A 38 19.38 20.65 16.08
N LYS A 39 18.60 19.74 15.50
CA LYS A 39 18.97 18.97 14.32
C LYS A 39 17.72 18.58 13.52
N PRO A 40 17.40 19.27 12.41
CA PRO A 40 18.11 20.46 11.91
C PRO A 40 17.95 21.68 12.86
N PRO A 41 18.89 22.62 12.90
CA PRO A 41 18.75 23.83 13.72
C PRO A 41 17.63 24.73 13.15
N GLY A 42 16.70 25.17 14.01
CA GLY A 42 15.61 26.04 13.58
C GLY A 42 14.46 26.15 14.58
N ASP A 43 13.37 26.76 14.13
CA ASP A 43 12.14 26.91 14.89
C ASP A 43 11.21 25.73 14.60
N ILE A 44 10.49 25.27 15.62
CA ILE A 44 9.46 24.23 15.45
C ILE A 44 8.10 24.91 15.31
N THR A 45 7.43 24.69 14.19
CA THR A 45 6.07 25.15 13.93
C THR A 45 5.14 23.94 13.85
N THR A 46 4.22 23.83 14.81
CA THR A 46 3.19 22.78 14.83
C THR A 46 1.90 23.34 14.25
N VAL A 47 1.34 22.64 13.26
CA VAL A 47 0.13 23.03 12.54
C VAL A 47 -0.89 21.90 12.67
N GLN A 48 -2.02 22.18 13.32
CA GLN A 48 -3.17 21.28 13.32
C GLN A 48 -4.08 21.65 12.16
N VAL A 49 -4.25 20.74 11.22
CA VAL A 49 -4.90 21.03 9.94
C VAL A 49 -5.90 19.92 9.56
N LEU A 50 -6.98 20.34 8.90
CA LEU A 50 -7.90 19.44 8.23
C LEU A 50 -7.23 18.78 7.02
N ASN A 51 -7.70 17.59 6.63
CA ASN A 51 -7.10 16.82 5.54
C ASN A 51 -7.12 17.56 4.22
N ARG A 52 -8.20 18.29 3.94
CA ARG A 52 -8.33 19.12 2.74
C ARG A 52 -7.30 20.26 2.65
N GLY A 53 -6.77 20.73 3.78
CA GLY A 53 -5.82 21.85 3.84
C GLY A 53 -4.35 21.43 3.95
N ALA A 54 -4.08 20.16 4.25
CA ALA A 54 -2.72 19.67 4.51
C ALA A 54 -1.76 19.90 3.33
N ASP A 55 -2.22 19.71 2.09
CA ASP A 55 -1.40 19.95 0.90
C ASP A 55 -1.05 21.43 0.72
N GLU A 56 -1.97 22.33 1.05
CA GLU A 56 -1.74 23.76 0.94
C GLU A 56 -0.74 24.25 2.00
N VAL A 57 -0.83 23.73 3.23
CA VAL A 57 0.18 23.98 4.28
C VAL A 57 1.57 23.54 3.82
N LEU A 58 1.70 22.32 3.30
CA LEU A 58 2.98 21.79 2.81
C LEU A 58 3.49 22.57 1.59
N ARG A 59 2.60 23.01 0.70
CA ARG A 59 2.97 23.85 -0.45
C ARG A 59 3.54 25.21 0.01
N ARG A 60 2.90 25.87 0.98
CA ARG A 60 3.38 27.16 1.54
C ARG A 60 4.68 26.99 2.30
N ALA A 61 4.79 25.94 3.11
CA ALA A 61 6.04 25.61 3.83
C ALA A 61 7.21 25.37 2.87
N GLY A 62 6.99 24.59 1.80
CA GLY A 62 8.01 24.33 0.79
C GLY A 62 8.40 25.57 -0.03
N ALA A 63 7.47 26.51 -0.25
CA ALA A 63 7.75 27.77 -0.95
C ALA A 63 8.42 28.83 -0.06
N ALA A 64 8.24 28.75 1.27
CA ALA A 64 8.81 29.69 2.22
C ALA A 64 10.32 29.47 2.43
N VAL A 65 10.79 28.23 2.37
CA VAL A 65 12.21 27.93 2.54
C VAL A 65 13.02 28.23 1.28
N PRO A 66 14.21 28.85 1.38
CA PRO A 66 15.05 29.13 0.20
C PRO A 66 15.53 27.86 -0.51
N LYS A 67 15.78 26.80 0.27
CA LYS A 67 16.20 25.51 -0.23
C LYS A 67 15.30 24.40 0.33
N PRO A 68 14.98 23.36 -0.45
CA PRO A 68 14.17 22.24 0.04
C PRO A 68 14.78 21.52 1.26
N GLU A 69 16.11 21.50 1.37
CA GLU A 69 16.86 20.87 2.47
C GLU A 69 16.69 21.56 3.83
N ASP A 70 16.21 22.82 3.83
CA ASP A 70 16.00 23.62 5.04
C ASP A 70 14.62 23.35 5.67
N LEU A 71 13.74 22.59 5.00
CA LEU A 71 12.44 22.20 5.53
C LEU A 71 12.48 20.75 6.01
N TRP A 72 12.15 20.54 7.29
CA TRP A 72 11.88 19.21 7.81
C TRP A 72 10.42 19.11 8.24
N VAL A 73 9.78 18.00 7.88
CA VAL A 73 8.35 17.77 8.16
C VAL A 73 8.18 16.41 8.83
N SER A 74 7.46 16.40 9.93
CA SER A 74 6.89 15.19 10.51
C SER A 74 5.38 15.27 10.52
N THR A 75 4.72 14.16 10.21
CA THR A 75 3.27 14.07 10.08
C THR A 75 2.73 13.07 11.09
N THR A 76 1.79 13.53 11.90
CA THR A 76 1.12 12.70 12.92
C THR A 76 -0.38 12.67 12.66
N GLU A 77 -0.94 11.47 12.70
CA GLU A 77 -2.38 11.25 12.64
C GLU A 77 -3.02 11.59 13.98
N LEU A 78 -4.03 12.46 13.97
CA LEU A 78 -4.79 12.81 15.16
C LEU A 78 -6.04 11.97 15.29
N SER A 79 -6.20 11.35 16.46
CA SER A 79 -7.40 10.59 16.80
C SER A 79 -8.65 11.47 16.93
N SER A 80 -8.50 12.72 17.39
CA SER A 80 -9.62 13.66 17.57
C SER A 80 -9.12 15.11 17.63
N ILE A 81 -9.96 16.04 17.14
CA ILE A 81 -9.82 17.48 17.33
C ILE A 81 -11.15 18.00 17.88
N ILE A 82 -11.10 18.77 18.96
CA ILE A 82 -12.27 19.43 19.54
C ILE A 82 -12.02 20.93 19.52
N ALA A 83 -12.67 21.62 18.58
CA ALA A 83 -12.68 23.07 18.50
C ALA A 83 -14.12 23.53 18.26
N PRO A 84 -14.89 23.89 19.32
CA PRO A 84 -16.32 24.19 19.20
C PRO A 84 -16.66 25.26 18.16
N ALA A 85 -15.78 26.27 17.99
CA ALA A 85 -15.94 27.31 16.99
C ALA A 85 -15.81 26.81 15.53
N GLU A 86 -15.08 25.72 15.31
CA GLU A 86 -14.77 25.14 13.98
C GLU A 86 -15.51 23.81 13.72
N GLY A 87 -16.50 23.48 14.55
CA GLY A 87 -17.14 22.16 14.58
C GLY A 87 -17.69 21.70 13.22
N GLU A 88 -18.37 22.57 12.48
CA GLU A 88 -18.90 22.21 11.16
C GLU A 88 -17.80 21.92 10.13
N LYS A 89 -16.67 22.62 10.19
CA LYS A 89 -15.54 22.36 9.27
C LYS A 89 -14.87 21.03 9.56
N ILE A 90 -14.71 20.70 10.84
CA ILE A 90 -14.16 19.42 11.31
C ILE A 90 -15.04 18.27 10.83
N LEU A 91 -16.37 18.39 10.99
CA LEU A 91 -17.34 17.36 10.57
C LEU A 91 -17.37 17.15 9.06
N ASN A 92 -17.17 18.21 8.27
CA ASN A 92 -17.20 18.16 6.80
C ASN A 92 -15.83 17.91 6.16
N ASP A 93 -14.83 17.46 6.92
CA ASP A 93 -13.48 17.19 6.40
C ASP A 93 -13.46 16.00 5.42
N LYS A 94 -12.44 15.95 4.57
CA LYS A 94 -12.26 14.89 3.58
C LYS A 94 -11.49 13.71 4.17
N ASP A 95 -11.76 12.54 3.63
CA ASP A 95 -11.03 11.32 3.97
C ASP A 95 -9.96 11.03 2.92
N GLU A 96 -8.82 11.71 3.05
CA GLU A 96 -7.72 11.66 2.09
C GLU A 96 -6.38 11.74 2.81
N ALA A 97 -5.38 11.06 2.28
CA ALA A 97 -4.01 11.10 2.78
C ALA A 97 -3.10 11.94 1.91
N ILE A 98 -2.14 12.63 2.54
CA ILE A 98 -1.08 13.30 1.79
C ILE A 98 -0.15 12.27 1.15
N TRP A 99 0.45 12.61 0.02
CA TRP A 99 1.26 11.66 -0.73
C TRP A 99 2.46 11.12 0.03
N GLU A 100 3.07 11.91 0.91
CA GLU A 100 4.20 11.51 1.74
C GLU A 100 3.82 10.34 2.66
N GLU A 101 2.60 10.36 3.22
CA GLU A 101 2.09 9.28 4.06
C GLU A 101 1.73 8.04 3.24
N VAL A 102 1.12 8.23 2.06
CA VAL A 102 0.80 7.13 1.14
C VAL A 102 2.09 6.42 0.73
N GLU A 103 3.11 7.18 0.31
CA GLU A 103 4.40 6.62 -0.09
C GLU A 103 5.11 5.96 1.09
N ALA A 104 5.12 6.62 2.26
CA ALA A 104 5.72 6.06 3.45
C ALA A 104 5.05 4.74 3.82
N GLY A 105 3.72 4.66 3.80
CA GLY A 105 2.97 3.42 4.06
C GLY A 105 3.37 2.29 3.13
N LEU A 106 3.29 2.52 1.82
CA LEU A 106 3.69 1.56 0.79
C LEU A 106 5.16 1.13 0.94
N ARG A 107 6.04 2.06 1.30
CA ARG A 107 7.46 1.81 1.52
C ARG A 107 7.72 0.97 2.78
N HIS A 108 7.01 1.19 3.88
CA HIS A 108 7.22 0.42 5.11
C HIS A 108 6.76 -1.02 4.95
N GLN A 109 5.63 -1.24 4.27
CA GLN A 109 5.06 -2.57 4.07
C GLN A 109 5.74 -3.32 2.92
N GLY A 110 6.19 -2.62 1.88
CA GLY A 110 6.75 -3.24 0.67
C GLY A 110 8.27 -3.37 0.62
N ARG A 111 9.05 -2.93 1.61
CA ARG A 111 10.53 -3.04 1.54
C ARG A 111 10.98 -4.49 1.74
N PRO A 112 11.99 -4.99 0.96
CA PRO A 112 12.47 -6.36 1.06
C PRO A 112 13.40 -6.52 2.26
N THR A 113 12.83 -6.37 3.46
CA THR A 113 13.46 -6.60 4.76
C THR A 113 13.43 -8.09 5.11
N PRO A 114 14.20 -8.55 6.11
CA PRO A 114 14.10 -9.93 6.59
C PRO A 114 12.67 -10.33 7.00
N ASN A 115 11.92 -9.42 7.63
CA ASN A 115 10.52 -9.67 8.01
C ASN A 115 9.63 -9.83 6.77
N TYR A 116 9.78 -8.96 5.77
CA TYR A 116 9.06 -9.06 4.51
C TYR A 116 9.32 -10.41 3.82
N VAL A 117 10.59 -10.80 3.73
CA VAL A 117 11.04 -12.08 3.15
C VAL A 117 10.42 -13.26 3.91
N ALA A 118 10.48 -13.25 5.24
CA ALA A 118 9.88 -14.31 6.07
C ALA A 118 8.36 -14.41 5.87
N LEU A 119 7.65 -13.28 5.84
CA LEU A 119 6.20 -13.24 5.65
C LEU A 119 5.79 -13.73 4.25
N MET A 120 6.52 -13.34 3.20
CA MET A 120 6.30 -13.85 1.84
C MET A 120 6.55 -15.37 1.76
N ALA A 121 7.62 -15.86 2.40
CA ALA A 121 7.94 -17.28 2.46
C ALA A 121 6.82 -18.08 3.16
N LEU A 122 6.38 -17.63 4.34
CA LEU A 122 5.30 -18.25 5.11
C LEU A 122 3.98 -18.23 4.33
N GLY A 123 3.66 -17.11 3.66
CA GLY A 123 2.50 -17.01 2.79
C GLY A 123 2.52 -18.06 1.67
N GLY A 124 3.68 -18.27 1.03
CA GLY A 124 3.84 -19.28 -0.01
C GLY A 124 3.62 -20.70 0.50
N ILE A 125 4.14 -21.03 1.69
CA ILE A 125 3.92 -22.32 2.35
C ILE A 125 2.42 -22.53 2.62
N MET A 126 1.77 -21.55 3.24
CA MET A 126 0.34 -21.63 3.57
C MET A 126 -0.51 -21.80 2.31
N ALA A 127 -0.27 -20.99 1.28
CA ALA A 127 -1.01 -21.07 0.03
C ALA A 127 -0.81 -22.42 -0.66
N ALA A 128 0.40 -22.98 -0.67
CA ALA A 128 0.66 -24.31 -1.23
C ALA A 128 -0.08 -25.43 -0.50
N VAL A 129 -0.10 -25.41 0.84
CA VAL A 129 -0.93 -26.34 1.63
C VAL A 129 -2.41 -26.18 1.27
N GLY A 130 -2.88 -24.94 1.11
CA GLY A 130 -4.25 -24.66 0.70
C GLY A 130 -4.63 -25.31 -0.64
N LEU A 131 -3.73 -25.32 -1.63
CA LEU A 131 -4.01 -25.90 -2.96
C LEU A 131 -4.36 -27.40 -2.95
N VAL A 132 -4.00 -28.11 -1.88
CA VAL A 132 -4.25 -29.55 -1.71
C VAL A 132 -4.97 -29.86 -0.39
N SER A 133 -5.72 -28.87 0.12
CA SER A 133 -6.51 -29.02 1.34
C SER A 133 -7.99 -29.18 1.03
N GLU A 134 -8.75 -29.71 1.99
CA GLU A 134 -10.21 -29.68 1.95
C GLU A 134 -10.74 -28.22 1.88
N PRO A 135 -11.97 -27.99 1.38
CA PRO A 135 -12.49 -26.65 1.08
C PRO A 135 -12.41 -25.64 2.23
N VAL A 136 -12.69 -26.08 3.48
CA VAL A 136 -12.67 -25.18 4.64
C VAL A 136 -11.24 -24.80 5.04
N PRO A 137 -10.31 -25.74 5.33
CA PRO A 137 -8.90 -25.40 5.57
C PRO A 137 -8.25 -24.63 4.41
N GLN A 138 -8.61 -24.96 3.17
CA GLN A 138 -8.12 -24.25 2.00
C GLN A 138 -8.50 -22.77 2.00
N ALA A 139 -9.77 -22.44 2.25
CA ALA A 139 -10.22 -21.05 2.32
C ALA A 139 -9.45 -20.28 3.40
N VAL A 140 -9.22 -20.90 4.56
CA VAL A 140 -8.41 -20.31 5.65
C VAL A 140 -6.97 -20.07 5.19
N ALA A 141 -6.34 -21.03 4.51
CA ALA A 141 -4.98 -20.92 4.01
C ALA A 141 -4.82 -19.81 2.96
N PHE A 142 -5.77 -19.66 2.03
CA PHE A 142 -5.78 -18.59 1.03
C PHE A 142 -6.01 -17.21 1.65
N ILE A 143 -6.95 -17.09 2.59
CA ILE A 143 -7.20 -15.84 3.32
C ILE A 143 -5.96 -15.45 4.13
N ALA A 144 -5.40 -16.38 4.90
CA ALA A 144 -4.28 -16.11 5.77
C ALA A 144 -3.02 -15.75 4.96
N SER A 145 -2.70 -16.47 3.89
CA SER A 145 -1.58 -16.09 3.00
C SER A 145 -1.77 -14.69 2.41
N SER A 146 -2.99 -14.32 2.01
CA SER A 146 -3.30 -13.00 1.44
C SER A 146 -3.19 -11.85 2.44
N ILE A 147 -3.45 -12.09 3.73
CA ILE A 147 -3.31 -11.09 4.79
C ILE A 147 -1.88 -10.99 5.30
N ILE A 148 -1.19 -12.14 5.43
CA ILE A 148 0.14 -12.22 6.04
C ILE A 148 1.23 -11.76 5.07
N ALA A 149 1.13 -12.15 3.78
CA ALA A 149 2.14 -11.83 2.78
C ALA A 149 1.90 -10.42 2.22
N PRO A 150 2.83 -9.46 2.43
CA PRO A 150 2.70 -8.07 1.94
C PRO A 150 2.98 -7.96 0.43
N GLY A 151 2.18 -8.66 -0.38
CA GLY A 151 2.34 -8.75 -1.83
C GLY A 151 1.69 -7.60 -2.61
N PHE A 152 0.74 -6.88 -2.00
CA PHE A 152 -0.04 -5.85 -2.68
C PHE A 152 0.69 -4.50 -2.73
N GLU A 153 1.29 -4.09 -1.62
CA GLU A 153 1.90 -2.77 -1.43
C GLU A 153 3.06 -2.49 -2.40
N PRO A 154 4.00 -3.43 -2.64
CA PRO A 154 5.00 -3.27 -3.69
C PRO A 154 4.38 -2.99 -5.06
N ILE A 155 3.31 -3.70 -5.43
CA ILE A 155 2.63 -3.54 -6.72
C ILE A 155 1.92 -2.18 -6.78
N ALA A 156 1.22 -1.79 -5.72
CA ALA A 156 0.52 -0.51 -5.61
C ALA A 156 1.47 0.71 -5.67
N ALA A 157 2.73 0.54 -5.26
CA ALA A 157 3.75 1.60 -5.36
C ALA A 157 4.15 1.94 -6.81
N LEU A 158 4.02 0.99 -7.76
CA LEU A 158 4.35 1.23 -9.18
C LEU A 158 3.47 2.32 -9.81
N PRO A 159 2.12 2.20 -9.85
CA PRO A 159 1.28 3.21 -10.46
C PRO A 159 1.37 4.56 -9.74
N MET A 160 1.52 4.57 -8.42
CA MET A 160 1.77 5.81 -7.65
C MET A 160 3.06 6.49 -8.13
N GLY A 161 4.16 5.74 -8.17
CA GLY A 161 5.45 6.27 -8.62
C GLY A 161 5.42 6.78 -10.06
N VAL A 162 4.68 6.12 -10.96
CA VAL A 162 4.47 6.58 -12.34
C VAL A 162 3.69 7.90 -12.36
N VAL A 163 2.55 7.96 -11.66
CA VAL A 163 1.67 9.16 -11.63
C VAL A 163 2.42 10.37 -11.07
N LEU A 164 3.18 10.17 -10.00
CA LEU A 164 3.94 11.22 -9.33
C LEU A 164 5.31 11.49 -9.97
N LYS A 165 5.66 10.77 -11.05
CA LYS A 165 6.97 10.85 -11.75
C LYS A 165 8.17 10.57 -10.84
N ARG A 166 8.00 9.68 -9.86
CA ARG A 166 9.03 9.29 -8.89
C ARG A 166 9.62 7.93 -9.26
N TRP A 167 10.57 7.91 -10.18
CA TRP A 167 11.13 6.64 -10.68
C TRP A 167 11.82 5.80 -9.63
N HIS A 168 12.43 6.39 -8.59
CA HIS A 168 12.98 5.61 -7.49
C HIS A 168 11.90 4.83 -6.72
N VAL A 169 10.65 5.31 -6.65
CA VAL A 169 9.52 4.58 -6.04
C VAL A 169 9.19 3.37 -6.89
N VAL A 170 9.10 3.58 -8.21
CA VAL A 170 8.81 2.51 -9.17
C VAL A 170 9.86 1.42 -9.12
N TRP A 171 11.15 1.78 -9.15
CA TRP A 171 12.24 0.81 -9.08
C TRP A 171 12.28 0.06 -7.75
N ARG A 172 12.01 0.74 -6.61
CA ARG A 172 11.91 0.08 -5.31
C ARG A 172 10.74 -0.90 -5.28
N GLY A 173 9.55 -0.46 -5.71
CA GLY A 173 8.35 -1.30 -5.77
C GLY A 173 8.57 -2.52 -6.65
N LEU A 174 9.10 -2.32 -7.87
CA LEU A 174 9.39 -3.41 -8.81
C LEU A 174 10.38 -4.42 -8.23
N ARG A 175 11.48 -3.95 -7.63
CA ARG A 175 12.47 -4.82 -6.97
C ARG A 175 11.83 -5.62 -5.84
N SER A 176 11.01 -4.98 -5.02
CA SER A 176 10.29 -5.65 -3.93
C SER A 176 9.31 -6.70 -4.44
N THR A 177 8.50 -6.38 -5.46
CA THR A 177 7.59 -7.32 -6.11
C THR A 177 8.35 -8.53 -6.63
N LEU A 178 9.44 -8.32 -7.37
CA LEU A 178 10.22 -9.42 -7.94
C LEU A 178 10.82 -10.32 -6.85
N ILE A 179 11.47 -9.74 -5.82
CA ILE A 179 12.08 -10.51 -4.73
C ILE A 179 11.01 -11.26 -3.93
N GLY A 180 9.93 -10.57 -3.57
CA GLY A 180 8.87 -11.14 -2.74
C GLY A 180 8.15 -12.28 -3.44
N TYR A 181 7.67 -12.06 -4.66
CA TYR A 181 6.96 -13.09 -5.40
C TYR A 181 7.87 -14.23 -5.87
N PHE A 182 9.14 -13.95 -6.19
CA PHE A 182 10.09 -15.03 -6.44
C PHE A 182 10.18 -15.97 -5.23
N LEU A 183 10.34 -15.41 -4.03
CA LEU A 183 10.43 -16.20 -2.81
C LEU A 183 9.12 -16.92 -2.49
N PHE A 184 7.98 -16.24 -2.62
CA PHE A 184 6.66 -16.83 -2.39
C PHE A 184 6.40 -18.02 -3.31
N ILE A 185 6.67 -17.87 -4.62
CA ILE A 185 6.52 -18.92 -5.63
C ILE A 185 7.48 -20.07 -5.33
N LEU A 186 8.73 -19.76 -4.96
CA LEU A 186 9.73 -20.75 -4.61
C LEU A 186 9.31 -21.57 -3.39
N THR A 187 8.89 -20.94 -2.30
CA THR A 187 8.47 -21.67 -1.10
C THR A 187 7.18 -22.44 -1.33
N ALA A 188 6.23 -21.89 -2.09
CA ALA A 188 5.04 -22.63 -2.48
C ALA A 188 5.39 -23.90 -3.27
N GLY A 189 6.31 -23.80 -4.24
CA GLY A 189 6.80 -24.93 -5.01
C GLY A 189 7.54 -25.96 -4.15
N LEU A 190 8.44 -25.51 -3.27
CA LEU A 190 9.16 -26.41 -2.35
C LEU A 190 8.20 -27.13 -1.40
N THR A 191 7.19 -26.44 -0.86
CA THR A 191 6.17 -27.04 -0.01
C THR A 191 5.36 -28.08 -0.77
N MET A 192 4.90 -27.75 -1.99
CA MET A 192 4.18 -28.71 -2.83
C MET A 192 5.04 -29.94 -3.13
N TRP A 193 6.31 -29.73 -3.50
CA TRP A 193 7.25 -30.81 -3.75
C TRP A 193 7.42 -31.71 -2.51
N LEU A 194 7.55 -31.13 -1.32
CA LEU A 194 7.66 -31.87 -0.06
C LEU A 194 6.40 -32.69 0.24
N LEU A 195 5.20 -32.12 0.07
CA LEU A 195 3.92 -32.81 0.31
C LEU A 195 3.75 -34.02 -0.63
N VAL A 196 4.15 -33.87 -1.90
CA VAL A 196 4.14 -34.97 -2.86
C VAL A 196 5.21 -36.02 -2.53
N ALA A 197 6.43 -35.58 -2.18
CA ALA A 197 7.52 -36.48 -1.82
C ALA A 197 7.26 -37.28 -0.54
N SER A 198 6.52 -36.72 0.43
CA SER A 198 6.11 -37.41 1.65
C SER A 198 4.90 -38.32 1.47
N GLY A 199 4.22 -38.27 0.31
CA GLY A 199 2.99 -39.02 0.04
C GLY A 199 1.74 -38.44 0.72
N GLU A 200 1.83 -37.24 1.29
CA GLU A 200 0.68 -36.52 1.89
C GLU A 200 -0.24 -35.92 0.83
N SER A 201 0.29 -35.67 -0.37
CA SER A 201 -0.50 -35.20 -1.50
C SER A 201 -0.01 -35.78 -2.83
N SER A 202 -0.72 -35.48 -3.91
CA SER A 202 -0.40 -35.95 -5.25
C SER A 202 -0.71 -34.89 -6.32
N ALA A 203 -0.03 -35.00 -7.47
CA ALA A 203 -0.34 -34.16 -8.63
C ALA A 203 -1.81 -34.31 -9.08
N THR A 204 -2.37 -35.52 -8.93
CA THR A 204 -3.78 -35.83 -9.23
C THR A 204 -4.74 -35.12 -8.28
N GLU A 205 -4.40 -35.02 -6.99
CA GLU A 205 -5.21 -34.29 -6.00
C GLU A 205 -5.22 -32.78 -6.30
N LEU A 206 -4.05 -32.20 -6.59
CA LEU A 206 -3.95 -30.80 -7.00
C LEU A 206 -4.82 -30.50 -8.23
N MET A 207 -4.77 -31.36 -9.25
CA MET A 207 -5.58 -31.21 -10.47
C MET A 207 -7.08 -31.40 -10.22
N ALA A 208 -7.45 -32.30 -9.31
CA ALA A 208 -8.85 -32.57 -9.00
C ALA A 208 -9.48 -31.46 -8.14
N ASN A 209 -8.69 -30.54 -7.59
CA ASN A 209 -9.18 -29.47 -6.74
C ASN A 209 -10.04 -28.47 -7.54
N PRO A 210 -11.34 -28.33 -7.23
CA PRO A 210 -12.25 -27.43 -7.96
C PRO A 210 -11.81 -25.96 -7.93
N GLU A 211 -11.11 -25.54 -6.88
CA GLU A 211 -10.67 -24.14 -6.75
C GLU A 211 -9.39 -23.87 -7.53
N VAL A 212 -8.54 -24.88 -7.72
CA VAL A 212 -7.44 -24.79 -8.72
C VAL A 212 -8.02 -24.54 -10.10
N HIS A 213 -9.09 -25.26 -10.47
CA HIS A 213 -9.82 -24.96 -11.70
C HIS A 213 -10.42 -23.54 -11.74
N SER A 214 -10.99 -23.05 -10.64
CA SER A 214 -11.51 -21.67 -10.54
C SER A 214 -10.42 -20.60 -10.70
N ILE A 215 -9.20 -20.86 -10.21
CA ILE A 215 -8.02 -19.99 -10.38
C ILE A 215 -7.57 -20.00 -11.85
N SER A 216 -7.45 -21.20 -12.44
CA SER A 216 -6.98 -21.41 -13.81
C SER A 216 -7.94 -20.88 -14.87
N GLN A 217 -9.25 -21.02 -14.65
CA GLN A 217 -10.31 -20.60 -15.57
C GLN A 217 -11.22 -19.57 -14.88
N PRO A 218 -10.74 -18.31 -14.74
CA PRO A 218 -11.49 -17.31 -14.00
C PRO A 218 -12.78 -16.93 -14.73
N THR A 219 -13.87 -16.94 -14.00
CA THR A 219 -15.16 -16.44 -14.49
C THR A 219 -15.20 -14.92 -14.43
N LEU A 220 -16.11 -14.30 -15.20
CA LEU A 220 -16.34 -12.85 -15.10
C LEU A 220 -16.65 -12.40 -13.66
N LYS A 221 -17.34 -13.24 -12.88
CA LYS A 221 -17.67 -12.95 -11.49
C LYS A 221 -16.41 -12.83 -10.63
N SER A 222 -15.46 -13.77 -10.74
CA SER A 222 -14.22 -13.70 -9.95
C SER A 222 -13.33 -12.55 -10.41
N LEU A 223 -13.30 -12.24 -11.71
CA LEU A 223 -12.61 -11.06 -12.24
C LEU A 223 -13.18 -9.75 -11.70
N LEU A 224 -14.51 -9.61 -11.63
CA LEU A 224 -15.15 -8.43 -11.06
C LEU A 224 -14.81 -8.26 -9.58
N VAL A 225 -14.83 -9.35 -8.80
CA VAL A 225 -14.44 -9.32 -7.39
C VAL A 225 -13.00 -8.85 -7.23
N SER A 226 -12.07 -9.37 -8.03
CA SER A 226 -10.67 -8.97 -7.95
C SER A 226 -10.40 -7.56 -8.45
N ALA A 227 -11.12 -7.09 -9.47
CA ALA A 227 -11.06 -5.69 -9.90
C ALA A 227 -11.58 -4.75 -8.79
N CYS A 228 -12.68 -5.10 -8.12
CA CYS A 228 -13.17 -4.36 -6.96
C CYS A 228 -12.17 -4.40 -5.79
N GLY A 229 -11.54 -5.56 -5.53
CA GLY A 229 -10.49 -5.70 -4.53
C GLY A 229 -9.29 -4.80 -4.81
N ALA A 230 -8.79 -4.80 -6.05
CA ALA A 230 -7.71 -3.91 -6.48
C ALA A 230 -8.09 -2.42 -6.28
N ALA A 231 -9.24 -2.00 -6.77
CA ALA A 231 -9.70 -0.62 -6.61
C ALA A 231 -9.87 -0.23 -5.13
N ALA A 232 -10.51 -1.09 -4.33
CA ALA A 232 -10.71 -0.88 -2.91
C ALA A 232 -9.38 -0.76 -2.16
N GLY A 233 -8.40 -1.64 -2.45
CA GLY A 233 -7.08 -1.59 -1.85
C GLY A 233 -6.37 -0.26 -2.13
N ILE A 234 -6.43 0.23 -3.36
CA ILE A 234 -5.85 1.54 -3.73
C ILE A 234 -6.57 2.70 -3.03
N VAL A 235 -7.91 2.69 -2.99
CA VAL A 235 -8.69 3.72 -2.29
C VAL A 235 -8.39 3.72 -0.80
N ILE A 236 -8.33 2.55 -0.17
CA ILE A 236 -8.01 2.38 1.26
C ILE A 236 -6.64 2.95 1.59
N ILE A 237 -5.63 2.64 0.77
CA ILE A 237 -4.28 3.18 0.92
C ILE A 237 -4.27 4.69 0.77
N ALA A 238 -4.92 5.22 -0.28
CA ALA A 238 -4.99 6.66 -0.51
C ALA A 238 -5.76 7.39 0.60
N ALA A 239 -6.78 6.78 1.19
CA ALA A 239 -7.53 7.33 2.32
C ALA A 239 -6.89 7.03 3.70
N TYR A 240 -5.71 6.41 3.75
CA TYR A 240 -5.03 5.98 4.98
C TYR A 240 -5.84 5.02 5.90
N ARG A 241 -6.83 4.30 5.36
CA ARG A 241 -7.71 3.39 6.13
C ARG A 241 -7.11 2.01 6.39
N ARG A 242 -5.94 1.97 7.02
CA ARG A 242 -5.11 0.75 7.16
C ARG A 242 -5.82 -0.46 7.79
N SER A 243 -6.81 -0.25 8.67
CA SER A 243 -7.51 -1.32 9.39
C SER A 243 -8.38 -2.22 8.50
N VAL A 244 -8.80 -1.76 7.32
CA VAL A 244 -9.73 -2.49 6.45
C VAL A 244 -9.07 -3.07 5.19
N ILE A 245 -7.75 -2.92 5.03
CA ILE A 245 -7.04 -3.35 3.82
C ILE A 245 -7.14 -4.87 3.60
N ALA A 246 -7.23 -5.65 4.68
CA ALA A 246 -7.36 -7.10 4.63
C ALA A 246 -8.51 -7.57 3.73
N GLY A 247 -9.65 -6.85 3.73
CA GLY A 247 -10.79 -7.19 2.87
C GLY A 247 -10.48 -7.08 1.37
N ALA A 248 -9.70 -6.07 0.98
CA ALA A 248 -9.24 -5.90 -0.40
C ALA A 248 -8.24 -7.01 -0.81
N LEU A 249 -7.36 -7.41 0.12
CA LEU A 249 -6.38 -8.48 -0.12
C LEU A 249 -7.05 -9.83 -0.31
N ILE A 250 -8.09 -10.15 0.48
CA ILE A 250 -8.85 -11.39 0.35
C ILE A 250 -9.57 -11.49 -1.02
N ALA A 251 -10.07 -10.37 -1.53
CA ALA A 251 -10.79 -10.34 -2.81
C ALA A 251 -9.88 -10.56 -4.04
N LEU A 252 -8.58 -10.33 -3.89
CA LEU A 252 -7.58 -10.56 -4.94
C LEU A 252 -7.10 -12.01 -4.90
N ILE A 253 -6.87 -12.60 -6.06
CA ILE A 253 -6.36 -13.99 -6.17
C ILE A 253 -4.84 -13.98 -6.44
N LEU A 254 -4.13 -12.95 -5.96
CA LEU A 254 -2.67 -12.84 -6.16
C LEU A 254 -1.92 -13.98 -5.49
N MET A 255 -2.23 -14.29 -4.23
CA MET A 255 -1.51 -15.33 -3.48
C MET A 255 -1.81 -16.74 -3.98
N PRO A 256 -3.09 -17.16 -4.14
CA PRO A 256 -3.38 -18.50 -4.66
C PRO A 256 -2.86 -18.70 -6.09
N ALA A 257 -2.95 -17.69 -6.95
CA ALA A 257 -2.41 -17.78 -8.31
C ALA A 257 -0.88 -17.89 -8.33
N ALA A 258 -0.18 -17.12 -7.49
CA ALA A 258 1.29 -17.23 -7.37
C ALA A 258 1.71 -18.59 -6.80
N ALA A 259 0.98 -19.12 -5.82
CA ALA A 259 1.23 -20.47 -5.31
C ALA A 259 1.05 -21.54 -6.38
N LEU A 260 0.03 -21.40 -7.24
CA LEU A 260 -0.23 -22.32 -8.34
C LEU A 260 0.92 -22.35 -9.36
N ILE A 261 1.61 -21.23 -9.60
CA ILE A 261 2.82 -21.19 -10.42
C ILE A 261 3.88 -22.14 -9.84
N GLY A 262 4.20 -21.99 -8.55
CA GLY A 262 5.21 -22.80 -7.88
C GLY A 262 4.82 -24.27 -7.79
N ALA A 263 3.56 -24.53 -7.42
CA ALA A 263 3.01 -25.88 -7.31
C ALA A 263 3.00 -26.61 -8.67
N GLY A 264 2.56 -25.95 -9.75
CA GLY A 264 2.55 -26.52 -11.09
C GLY A 264 3.94 -26.93 -11.57
N VAL A 265 4.95 -26.08 -11.30
CA VAL A 265 6.36 -26.41 -11.58
C VAL A 265 6.82 -27.61 -10.72
N ALA A 266 6.48 -27.63 -9.43
CA ALA A 266 6.89 -28.68 -8.49
C ALA A 266 6.35 -30.07 -8.87
N VAL A 267 5.12 -30.14 -9.38
CA VAL A 267 4.50 -31.41 -9.81
C VAL A 267 4.75 -31.75 -11.28
N GLY A 268 5.48 -30.91 -12.02
CA GLY A 268 5.81 -31.12 -13.43
C GLY A 268 4.67 -30.86 -14.41
N ILE A 269 3.60 -30.18 -13.99
CA ILE A 269 2.43 -29.84 -14.83
C ILE A 269 2.56 -28.38 -15.26
N SER A 270 3.18 -28.17 -16.43
CA SER A 270 3.46 -26.82 -16.96
C SER A 270 2.20 -26.02 -17.29
N SER A 271 1.09 -26.67 -17.65
CA SER A 271 -0.18 -25.99 -17.93
C SER A 271 -0.71 -25.24 -16.70
N LEU A 272 -0.69 -25.87 -15.52
CA LEU A 272 -1.10 -25.24 -14.26
C LEU A 272 -0.22 -24.04 -13.92
N ALA A 273 1.09 -24.17 -14.13
CA ALA A 273 2.02 -23.07 -13.86
C ALA A 273 1.74 -21.85 -14.76
N VAL A 274 1.45 -22.09 -16.04
CA VAL A 274 1.09 -21.04 -17.01
C VAL A 274 -0.28 -20.44 -16.68
N GLU A 275 -1.27 -21.24 -16.33
CA GLU A 275 -2.60 -20.77 -15.93
C GLU A 275 -2.53 -19.90 -14.66
N GLY A 276 -1.76 -20.32 -13.65
CA GLY A 276 -1.46 -19.53 -12.47
C GLY A 276 -0.77 -18.22 -12.82
N LEU A 277 0.19 -18.24 -13.74
CA LEU A 277 0.90 -17.04 -14.21
C LEU A 277 -0.05 -16.06 -14.92
N ILE A 278 -0.95 -16.56 -15.77
CA ILE A 278 -1.97 -15.75 -16.45
C ILE A 278 -2.88 -15.09 -15.40
N ARG A 279 -3.40 -15.87 -14.45
CA ARG A 279 -4.29 -15.35 -13.41
C ARG A 279 -3.60 -14.31 -12.53
N PHE A 280 -2.37 -14.60 -12.11
CA PHE A 280 -1.53 -13.66 -11.36
C PHE A 280 -1.32 -12.36 -12.15
N GLY A 281 -0.97 -12.47 -13.44
CA GLY A 281 -0.77 -11.32 -14.32
C GLY A 281 -2.03 -10.45 -14.49
N ILE A 282 -3.21 -11.07 -14.56
CA ILE A 282 -4.49 -10.34 -14.62
C ILE A 282 -4.71 -9.52 -13.34
N ASP A 283 -4.52 -10.11 -12.17
CA ASP A 283 -4.73 -9.40 -10.91
C ASP A 283 -3.69 -8.28 -10.71
N VAL A 284 -2.43 -8.53 -11.09
CA VAL A 284 -1.39 -7.47 -11.15
C VAL A 284 -1.84 -6.35 -12.09
N ALA A 285 -2.36 -6.67 -13.27
CA ALA A 285 -2.84 -5.67 -14.23
C ALA A 285 -4.00 -4.85 -13.65
N PHE A 286 -4.93 -5.44 -12.90
CA PHE A 286 -5.97 -4.69 -12.20
C PHE A 286 -5.38 -3.70 -11.21
N VAL A 287 -4.43 -4.13 -10.36
CA VAL A 287 -3.78 -3.22 -9.39
C VAL A 287 -3.05 -2.09 -10.10
N LEU A 288 -2.32 -2.37 -11.19
CA LEU A 288 -1.59 -1.35 -11.93
C LEU A 288 -2.51 -0.36 -12.66
N VAL A 289 -3.51 -0.85 -13.40
CA VAL A 289 -4.40 0.00 -14.22
C VAL A 289 -5.35 0.80 -13.34
N LEU A 290 -6.03 0.15 -12.40
CA LEU A 290 -6.96 0.84 -11.48
C LEU A 290 -6.19 1.74 -10.52
N GLY A 291 -5.02 1.29 -10.06
CA GLY A 291 -4.09 2.11 -9.29
C GLY A 291 -3.71 3.39 -10.02
N PHE A 292 -3.32 3.28 -11.29
CA PHE A 292 -2.99 4.45 -12.11
C PHE A 292 -4.18 5.40 -12.25
N ILE A 293 -5.36 4.88 -12.59
CA ILE A 293 -6.57 5.70 -12.76
C ILE A 293 -6.92 6.45 -11.48
N ILE A 294 -6.92 5.77 -10.34
CA ILE A 294 -7.30 6.35 -9.05
C ILE A 294 -6.27 7.37 -8.59
N PHE A 295 -4.98 7.02 -8.58
CA PHE A 295 -3.92 7.96 -8.18
C PHE A 295 -3.85 9.16 -9.11
N TYR A 296 -3.99 8.96 -10.43
CA TYR A 296 -4.02 10.07 -11.39
C TYR A 296 -5.21 11.00 -11.15
N SER A 297 -6.40 10.42 -10.90
CA SER A 297 -7.60 11.20 -10.61
C SER A 297 -7.45 12.01 -9.33
N LYS A 298 -6.93 11.40 -8.24
CA LYS A 298 -6.63 12.09 -6.98
C LYS A 298 -5.58 13.18 -7.17
N GLN A 299 -4.51 12.91 -7.93
CA GLN A 299 -3.47 13.90 -8.22
C GLN A 299 -4.01 15.12 -8.95
N LYS A 300 -4.87 14.91 -9.96
CA LYS A 300 -5.41 15.98 -10.80
C LYS A 300 -6.49 16.80 -10.07
N ILE A 301 -7.33 16.14 -9.29
CA ILE A 301 -8.52 16.77 -8.70
C ILE A 301 -8.22 17.35 -7.32
N LEU A 302 -7.54 16.58 -6.46
CA LEU A 302 -7.40 16.86 -5.03
C LEU A 302 -6.04 17.48 -4.70
N HIS A 303 -4.94 16.74 -4.88
CA HIS A 303 -3.65 17.14 -4.31
C HIS A 303 -2.99 18.32 -5.02
N ARG A 304 -3.02 18.34 -6.37
CA ARG A 304 -2.47 19.41 -7.23
C ARG A 304 -1.01 19.84 -6.95
N ARG A 305 -0.29 19.15 -6.07
CA ARG A 305 1.13 19.32 -5.77
C ARG A 305 1.88 18.00 -5.92
N ARG A 306 3.19 18.07 -6.01
CA ARG A 306 4.05 16.89 -5.87
C ARG A 306 4.45 16.71 -4.40
N PRO A 307 4.83 15.48 -3.99
CA PRO A 307 5.43 15.26 -2.67
C PRO A 307 6.67 16.14 -2.47
N LEU A 308 6.92 16.53 -1.23
CA LEU A 308 8.12 17.26 -0.81
C LEU A 308 9.29 16.27 -0.63
N GLU A 309 9.85 15.77 -1.73
CA GLU A 309 11.11 14.97 -1.73
C GLU A 309 11.85 15.13 -3.07
#